data_AF-A0A7S9CDR2-F1
#
_entry.id   AF-A0A7S9CDR2-F1
#
_cell.length_a   1.000
_cell.length_b   1.000
_cell.length_c   1.000
_cell.angle_alpha   90.00
_cell.angle_beta   90.00
_cell.angle_gamma   90.00
#
_symmetry.space_group_name_H-M   'P 1'
#
loop_
_entity.id
_entity.type
_entity.pdbx_description
1 polymer ?
#
loop_
_entity_poly.entity_id
_entity_poly.type
_entity_poly.pdbx_seq_one_letter_code
_entity_poly.pdbx_strand_id
1 'polypeptide(L)'
;MRANLERLLASGRDGALLRFGLGQALLHEEQPAAAAEHLREATRQDPAYSAAWKLLGKALERLDRGDEAEAAWRQGLAAAEQRGDLQSTKEINVFLKRRARAKLAADPASKA
;
A
#
# COMPACT_ATOMS: atom_id res chain seq x y z
N MET A 1 -18.27 -4.95 -6.74
CA MET A 1 -17.33 -3.95 -7.32
C MET A 1 -16.13 -4.62 -7.99
N ARG A 2 -15.46 -5.57 -7.32
CA ARG A 2 -14.35 -6.38 -7.86
C ARG A 2 -14.61 -7.03 -9.22
N ALA A 3 -15.70 -7.78 -9.36
CA ALA A 3 -16.03 -8.50 -10.61
C ALA A 3 -16.12 -7.59 -11.85
N ASN A 4 -16.52 -6.32 -11.69
CA ASN A 4 -16.56 -5.37 -12.80
C ASN A 4 -15.15 -4.90 -13.20
N LEU A 5 -14.27 -4.70 -12.22
CA LEU A 5 -12.88 -4.29 -12.44
C LEU A 5 -12.07 -5.44 -13.07
N GLU A 6 -12.31 -6.69 -12.65
CA GLU A 6 -11.69 -7.88 -13.26
C GLU A 6 -12.11 -8.06 -14.73
N ARG A 7 -13.38 -7.80 -15.04
CA ARG A 7 -13.86 -7.82 -16.44
C ARG A 7 -13.21 -6.73 -17.30
N LEU A 8 -12.98 -5.54 -16.74
CA LEU A 8 -12.27 -4.46 -17.45
C LEU A 8 -10.80 -4.82 -17.71
N LEU A 9 -10.14 -5.46 -16.74
CA LEU A 9 -8.78 -5.96 -16.89
C LEU A 9 -8.73 -7.04 -17.99
N ALA A 10 -9.69 -7.98 -17.97
CA ALA A 10 -9.82 -9.01 -18.99
C ALA A 10 -10.17 -8.47 -20.38
N SER A 11 -10.87 -7.33 -20.48
CA SER A 11 -11.15 -6.67 -21.75
C SER A 11 -10.00 -5.78 -22.24
N GLY A 12 -8.82 -5.87 -21.63
CA GLY A 12 -7.60 -5.19 -22.08
C GLY A 12 -7.40 -3.78 -21.52
N ARG A 13 -8.30 -3.29 -20.65
CA ARG A 13 -8.02 -2.07 -19.88
C ARG A 13 -7.16 -2.45 -18.69
N ASP A 14 -5.85 -2.40 -18.85
CA ASP A 14 -4.92 -2.45 -17.73
C ASP A 14 -4.42 -1.02 -17.46
N GLY A 15 -4.43 -0.62 -16.18
CA GLY A 15 -4.02 0.70 -15.76
C GLY A 15 -3.86 0.79 -14.25
N ALA A 16 -2.94 1.65 -13.80
CA ALA A 16 -2.62 1.82 -12.39
C ALA A 16 -3.86 2.10 -11.52
N LEU A 17 -4.79 2.92 -12.01
CA LEU A 17 -6.05 3.23 -11.34
C LEU A 17 -6.98 2.01 -11.21
N LEU A 18 -7.06 1.17 -12.24
CA LEU A 18 -7.89 -0.03 -12.22
C LEU A 18 -7.31 -1.04 -11.22
N ARG A 19 -6.01 -1.28 -11.29
CA ARG A 19 -5.29 -2.18 -10.37
C ARG A 19 -5.33 -1.69 -8.93
N PHE A 20 -5.28 -0.37 -8.72
CA PHE A 20 -5.52 0.25 -7.42
C PHE A 20 -6.93 -0.06 -6.90
N GLY A 21 -7.96 0.13 -7.73
CA GLY A 21 -9.35 -0.18 -7.36
C GLY A 21 -9.55 -1.66 -7.02
N LEU A 22 -8.91 -2.57 -7.77
CA LEU A 22 -8.89 -4.00 -7.46
C LEU A 22 -8.24 -4.28 -6.12
N GLY A 23 -7.05 -3.73 -5.89
CA GLY A 23 -6.33 -3.85 -4.62
C GLY A 23 -7.13 -3.35 -3.42
N GLN A 24 -7.83 -2.22 -3.57
CA GLN A 24 -8.70 -1.69 -2.54
C GLN A 24 -9.89 -2.61 -2.26
N ALA A 25 -10.57 -3.11 -3.30
CA ALA A 25 -11.67 -4.04 -3.14
C ALA A 25 -11.22 -5.34 -2.43
N LEU A 26 -10.07 -5.89 -2.82
CA LEU A 26 -9.49 -7.08 -2.22
C LEU A 26 -9.11 -6.88 -0.74
N LEU A 27 -8.63 -5.69 -0.37
CA LEU A 27 -8.40 -5.34 1.05
C LEU A 27 -9.70 -5.29 1.87
N HIS A 28 -10.80 -4.85 1.26
CA HIS A 28 -12.12 -4.89 1.89
C HIS A 28 -12.67 -6.30 2.01
N GLU A 29 -12.35 -7.18 1.06
CA GLU A 29 -12.69 -8.61 1.08
C GLU A 29 -11.70 -9.46 1.89
N GLU A 30 -10.88 -8.84 2.75
CA GLU A 30 -9.90 -9.52 3.61
C GLU A 30 -8.92 -10.45 2.86
N GLN A 31 -8.61 -10.11 1.60
CA GLN A 31 -7.64 -10.81 0.75
C GLN A 31 -6.38 -9.96 0.53
N PRO A 32 -5.56 -9.70 1.60
CA PRO A 32 -4.42 -8.80 1.50
C PRO A 32 -3.30 -9.33 0.58
N ALA A 33 -3.17 -10.66 0.42
CA ALA A 33 -2.19 -11.27 -0.48
C ALA A 33 -2.46 -10.88 -1.94
N ALA A 34 -3.69 -11.12 -2.42
CA ALA A 34 -4.10 -10.74 -3.77
C ALA A 34 -4.07 -9.22 -3.95
N ALA A 35 -4.48 -8.46 -2.94
CA ALA A 35 -4.43 -7.00 -2.98
C ALA A 35 -3.00 -6.49 -3.20
N ALA A 36 -2.02 -7.03 -2.48
CA ALA A 36 -0.63 -6.63 -2.59
C ALA A 36 -0.08 -6.82 -4.01
N GLU A 37 -0.44 -7.91 -4.69
CA GLU A 37 0.00 -8.18 -6.07
C GLU A 37 -0.57 -7.17 -7.06
N HIS A 38 -1.88 -6.86 -6.97
CA HIS A 38 -2.47 -5.83 -7.82
C HIS A 38 -1.92 -4.43 -7.53
N LEU A 39 -1.70 -4.10 -6.25
CA LEU A 39 -1.15 -2.80 -5.85
C LEU A 39 0.32 -2.63 -6.24
N ARG A 40 1.14 -3.69 -6.19
CA ARG A 40 2.51 -3.68 -6.71
C ARG A 40 2.55 -3.37 -8.19
N GLU A 41 1.64 -3.96 -8.95
CA GLU A 41 1.60 -3.69 -10.39
C GLU A 41 1.03 -2.30 -10.69
N ALA A 42 0.10 -1.79 -9.86
CA ALA A 42 -0.33 -0.40 -9.94
C ALA A 42 0.84 0.58 -9.72
N THR A 43 1.71 0.32 -8.74
CA THR A 43 2.86 1.17 -8.45
C THR A 43 4.01 0.99 -9.44
N ARG A 44 4.10 -0.14 -10.14
CA ARG A 44 5.02 -0.30 -11.28
C ARG A 44 4.59 0.52 -12.48
N GLN A 45 3.29 0.57 -12.75
CA GLN A 45 2.75 1.35 -13.87
C GLN A 45 2.78 2.86 -13.59
N ASP A 46 2.45 3.28 -12.37
CA ASP A 46 2.58 4.66 -11.91
C ASP A 46 3.35 4.72 -10.57
N PRO A 47 4.69 4.88 -10.62
CA PRO A 47 5.51 5.03 -9.43
C PRO A 47 5.18 6.26 -8.60
N ALA A 48 4.56 7.29 -9.20
CA ALA A 48 4.13 8.49 -8.52
C ALA A 48 2.75 8.33 -7.85
N TYR A 49 2.14 7.14 -7.90
CA TYR A 49 0.81 6.93 -7.31
C TYR A 49 0.88 6.67 -5.79
N SER A 50 0.99 7.76 -5.03
CA SER A 50 1.01 7.79 -3.55
C SER A 50 -0.04 6.91 -2.89
N ALA A 51 -1.29 6.94 -3.38
CA ALA A 51 -2.40 6.16 -2.82
C ALA A 51 -2.21 4.64 -2.99
N ALA A 52 -1.64 4.19 -4.12
CA ALA A 52 -1.37 2.78 -4.37
C ALA A 52 -0.27 2.26 -3.44
N TRP A 53 0.80 3.02 -3.25
CA TRP A 53 1.85 2.72 -2.27
C TRP A 53 1.31 2.65 -0.83
N LYS A 54 0.43 3.57 -0.46
CA LYS A 54 -0.23 3.59 0.86
C LYS A 54 -1.01 2.28 1.11
N LEU A 55 -1.84 1.87 0.15
CA LEU A 55 -2.62 0.63 0.27
C LEU A 55 -1.72 -0.60 0.22
N LEU A 56 -0.65 -0.59 -0.59
CA LEU A 56 0.30 -1.70 -0.65
C LEU A 56 0.93 -1.95 0.72
N GLY A 57 1.39 -0.90 1.39
CA GLY A 57 1.95 -1.05 2.74
C GLY A 57 0.91 -1.55 3.76
N LYS A 58 -0.36 -1.13 3.66
CA LYS A 58 -1.44 -1.71 4.50
C LYS A 58 -1.69 -3.19 4.22
N ALA A 59 -1.66 -3.59 2.95
CA ALA A 59 -1.79 -4.99 2.56
C ALA A 59 -0.65 -5.84 3.13
N LEU A 60 0.58 -5.35 3.02
CA LEU A 60 1.77 -6.01 3.55
C LEU A 60 1.77 -6.06 5.08
N GLU A 61 1.29 -5.01 5.76
CA GLU A 61 1.11 -5.01 7.22
C GLU A 61 0.14 -6.13 7.65
N ARG A 62 -0.99 -6.29 6.96
CA ARG A 62 -1.96 -7.37 7.23
C ARG A 62 -1.42 -8.77 6.95
N LEU A 63 -0.38 -8.88 6.12
CA LEU A 63 0.32 -10.14 5.83
C LEU A 63 1.46 -10.43 6.80
N ASP A 64 1.62 -9.62 7.86
CA ASP A 64 2.76 -9.66 8.78
C ASP A 64 4.12 -9.38 8.09
N ARG A 65 4.08 -8.93 6.83
CA ARG A 65 5.25 -8.64 5.98
C ARG A 65 5.74 -7.23 6.23
N GLY A 66 6.17 -7.05 7.46
CA GLY A 66 6.31 -5.74 7.99
C GLY A 66 7.40 -4.89 7.32
N ASP A 67 8.62 -5.40 7.19
CA ASP A 67 9.72 -4.61 6.61
C ASP A 67 9.41 -4.17 5.17
N GLU A 68 8.66 -4.98 4.43
CA GLU A 68 8.17 -4.61 3.10
C GLU A 68 7.07 -3.55 3.14
N ALA A 69 6.18 -3.59 4.14
CA ALA A 69 5.18 -2.54 4.35
C ALA A 69 5.85 -1.18 4.58
N GLU A 70 6.92 -1.16 5.37
CA GLU A 70 7.72 0.04 5.62
C GLU A 70 8.38 0.57 4.34
N ALA A 71 8.98 -0.32 3.55
CA ALA A 71 9.58 0.04 2.27
C ALA A 71 8.53 0.63 1.32
N ALA A 72 7.35 0.01 1.20
CA ALA A 72 6.26 0.51 0.37
C ALA A 72 5.76 1.89 0.82
N TRP A 73 5.61 2.10 2.13
CA TRP A 73 5.22 3.40 2.67
C TRP A 73 6.27 4.48 2.46
N ARG A 74 7.57 4.18 2.57
CA ARG A 74 8.64 5.14 2.25
C ARG A 74 8.60 5.56 0.78
N GLN A 75 8.38 4.63 -0.14
CA GLN A 75 8.21 4.96 -1.57
C GLN A 75 6.96 5.81 -1.80
N GLY A 76 5.85 5.46 -1.14
CA GLY A 76 4.62 6.25 -1.20
C GLY A 76 4.75 7.66 -0.65
N LEU A 77 5.57 7.85 0.38
CA LEU A 77 5.87 9.16 0.95
C LEU A 77 6.62 10.02 -0.08
N ALA A 78 7.69 9.50 -0.68
CA ALA A 78 8.43 10.20 -1.71
C ALA A 78 7.54 10.56 -2.91
N ALA A 79 6.69 9.64 -3.36
CA ALA A 79 5.71 9.89 -4.43
C ALA A 79 4.68 10.97 -4.04
N ALA A 80 4.19 10.96 -2.80
CA ALA A 80 3.25 11.96 -2.29
C ALA A 80 3.89 13.35 -2.19
N GLU A 81 5.13 13.44 -1.70
CA GLU A 81 5.89 14.68 -1.62
C GLU A 81 6.16 15.26 -3.01
N GLN A 82 6.54 14.43 -3.97
CA GLN A 82 6.74 14.85 -5.36
C GLN A 82 5.47 15.40 -6.02
N ARG A 83 4.30 14.84 -5.70
CA ARG A 83 3.00 15.32 -6.22
C ARG A 83 2.37 16.45 -5.40
N GLY A 84 2.93 16.79 -4.24
CA GLY A 84 2.30 17.70 -3.29
C GLY A 84 1.03 17.12 -2.64
N ASP A 85 0.89 15.79 -2.59
CA ASP A 85 -0.24 15.09 -1.96
C ASP A 85 -0.07 15.06 -0.44
N LEU A 86 -0.40 16.18 0.19
CA LEU A 86 -0.29 16.38 1.64
C LEU A 86 -1.12 15.38 2.45
N GLN A 87 -2.20 14.86 1.87
CA GLN A 87 -3.07 13.89 2.57
C GLN A 87 -2.37 12.54 2.66
N SER A 88 -1.87 12.01 1.55
CA SER A 88 -1.13 10.75 1.55
C SER A 88 0.14 10.85 2.39
N THR A 89 0.88 11.97 2.31
CA THR A 89 2.07 12.22 3.14
C THR A 89 1.75 12.10 4.64
N LYS A 90 0.66 12.72 5.11
CA LYS A 90 0.24 12.64 6.52
C LYS A 90 -0.15 11.23 6.93
N GLU A 91 -0.99 10.56 6.15
CA GLU A 91 -1.44 9.20 6.45
C GLU A 91 -0.27 8.20 6.50
N ILE A 92 0.61 8.26 5.50
CA ILE A 92 1.80 7.39 5.41
C ILE A 92 2.74 7.60 6.59
N ASN A 93 2.99 8.86 6.99
CA ASN A 93 3.79 9.17 8.17
C ASN A 93 3.21 8.57 9.46
N VAL A 94 1.88 8.54 9.60
CA VAL A 94 1.23 7.91 10.76
C VAL A 94 1.50 6.41 10.77
N PHE A 95 1.41 5.73 9.62
CA PHE A 95 1.70 4.29 9.53
C PHE A 95 3.16 3.98 9.85
N LEU A 96 4.11 4.74 9.28
CA LEU A 96 5.54 4.60 9.58
C LEU A 96 5.85 4.81 11.07
N LYS A 97 5.27 5.84 11.70
CA LYS A 97 5.45 6.09 13.14
C LYS A 97 4.88 4.97 14.01
N ARG A 98 3.67 4.50 13.69
CA ARG A 98 3.04 3.38 14.43
C ARG A 98 3.90 2.13 14.34
N ARG A 99 4.43 1.85 13.16
CA ARG A 99 5.30 0.71 12.91
C ARG A 99 6.64 0.81 13.63
N ALA A 100 7.30 1.97 13.57
CA ALA A 100 8.54 2.20 14.30
C ALA A 100 8.35 2.00 15.81
N ARG A 101 7.23 2.48 16.36
CA ARG A 101 6.87 2.26 17.77
C ARG A 101 6.60 0.79 18.08
N ALA A 102 5.91 0.06 17.21
CA ALA A 102 5.66 -1.37 17.38
C ALA A 102 6.98 -2.16 17.37
N LYS A 103 7.91 -1.82 16.48
CA LYS A 103 9.24 -2.43 16.41
C LYS A 103 10.05 -2.18 17.69
N LEU A 104 10.06 -0.94 18.18
CA LEU A 104 10.73 -0.58 19.43
C LEU A 104 10.11 -1.30 20.65
N ALA A 105 8.79 -1.46 20.69
CA ALA A 105 8.11 -2.17 21.78
C ALA A 105 8.32 -3.70 21.73
N ALA A 106 8.57 -4.25 20.54
CA ALA A 106 8.88 -5.67 20.34
C ALA A 106 10.35 -5.99 20.62
N ASP A 107 11.23 -4.99 20.69
CA ASP A 107 12.64 -5.15 21.01
C ASP A 107 12.83 -5.35 22.53
N PRO A 108 13.21 -6.55 23.01
CA PRO A 108 13.31 -6.84 24.44
C PRO A 108 14.43 -6.03 25.13
N ALA A 109 15.36 -5.45 24.36
CA ALA A 109 16.43 -4.58 24.86
C ALA A 109 15.95 -3.15 25.19
N SER A 110 14.75 -2.73 24.77
CA SER A 110 14.27 -1.34 24.98
C SER A 110 13.69 -1.08 26.37
N LYS A 111 13.66 -2.08 27.27
CA LYS A 111 13.15 -1.98 28.65
C LYS A 111 14.22 -2.09 29.75
N ALA A 112 15.50 -2.08 29.39
CA ALA A 112 16.61 -2.13 30.35
C ALA A 112 16.94 -0.74 30.91
#